data_AF-A0A7W4EI30-F1
#
_entry.id   AF-A0A7W4EI30-F1
#
_cell.length_a   1.000
_cell.length_b   1.000
_cell.length_c   1.000
_cell.angle_alpha   90.00
_cell.angle_beta   90.00
_cell.angle_gamma   90.00
#
_symmetry.space_group_name_H-M   'P 1'
#
loop_
_entity.id
_entity.type
_entity.pdbx_description
1 polymer ?
#
loop_
_entity_poly.entity_id
_entity_poly.type
_entity_poly.pdbx_seq_one_letter_code
_entity_poly.pdbx_strand_id
1 'polypeptide(L)' 'MDELYRELLWFLFSIIMLILGLYLIYLKLYDKNSWLYKESEGKNWLYDTDGMHTWGLIFLLVGSGIVGFINFFRYFFD' A
#
# COMPACT_ATOMS: atom_id res chain seq x y z
N MET A 1 19.11 -23.63 -7.29
CA MET A 1 17.74 -23.66 -7.84
C MET A 1 16.74 -23.22 -6.78
N ASP A 2 16.72 -23.84 -5.59
CA ASP A 2 15.74 -23.54 -4.53
C ASP A 2 15.75 -22.08 -4.03
N GLU A 3 16.92 -21.46 -3.96
CA GLU A 3 17.07 -20.07 -3.54
C GLU A 3 16.44 -19.08 -4.53
N LEU A 4 16.62 -19.32 -5.83
CA LEU A 4 16.01 -18.50 -6.88
C LEU A 4 14.47 -18.63 -6.88
N TYR A 5 13.95 -19.84 -6.64
CA TYR A 5 12.50 -20.04 -6.48
C TYR A 5 11.97 -19.33 -5.23
N ARG A 6 12.70 -19.36 -4.12
CA ARG A 6 12.33 -18.65 -2.88
C ARG A 6 12.24 -17.14 -3.12
N GLU A 7 13.25 -16.55 -3.74
CA GLU A 7 13.27 -15.11 -4.03
C GLU A 7 12.18 -14.71 -5.03
N LEU A 8 11.91 -15.54 -6.04
CA LEU A 8 10.82 -15.30 -6.99
C LEU A 8 9.44 -15.32 -6.30
N LEU A 9 9.21 -16.25 -5.37
CA LEU A 9 7.97 -16.31 -4.59
C LEU A 9 7.80 -15.07 -3.69
N TRP A 10 8.87 -14.62 -3.02
CA TRP A 10 8.85 -13.41 -2.21
C TRP A 10 8.58 -12.15 -3.05
N PHE A 11 9.14 -12.10 -4.25
CA PHE A 11 8.89 -11.01 -5.19
C PHE A 11 7.44 -10.98 -5.67
N LEU A 12 6.88 -12.14 -6.07
CA LEU A 12 5.47 -12.26 -6.44
C LEU A 12 4.55 -11.83 -5.29
N PHE A 13 4.84 -12.28 -4.07
CA PHE A 13 4.10 -11.86 -2.88
C PHE A 13 4.18 -10.35 -2.67
N SER A 14 5.35 -9.75 -2.88
CA SER A 14 5.58 -8.31 -2.71
C SER A 14 4.81 -7.48 -3.74
N ILE A 15 4.76 -7.92 -5.01
CA ILE A 15 3.93 -7.31 -6.05
C ILE A 15 2.45 -7.36 -5.66
N ILE A 16 1.96 -8.52 -5.20
CA ILE A 16 0.57 -8.69 -4.79
C ILE A 16 0.23 -7.72 -3.65
N MET A 17 1.08 -7.65 -2.62
CA MET A 17 0.89 -6.74 -1.48
C MET A 17 0.91 -5.27 -1.90
N LEU A 18 1.78 -4.90 -2.84
CA LEU A 18 1.84 -3.55 -3.38
C LEU A 18 0.57 -3.19 -4.14
N ILE A 19 0.10 -4.06 -5.03
CA ILE A 19 -1.14 -3.86 -5.80
C ILE A 19 -2.34 -3.74 -4.85
N LEU A 20 -2.44 -4.64 -3.86
CA LEU A 20 -3.49 -4.58 -2.82
C LEU A 20 -3.44 -3.28 -2.03
N GLY A 21 -2.25 -2.85 -1.60
CA GLY A 21 -2.07 -1.59 -0.89
C GLY A 21 -2.53 -0.39 -1.73
N LEU A 22 -2.11 -0.31 -2.99
CA LEU A 22 -2.53 0.75 -3.91
C LEU A 22 -4.04 0.73 -4.20
N TYR A 23 -4.63 -0.47 -4.34
CA TYR A 23 -6.07 -0.62 -4.51
C TYR A 23 -6.85 -0.14 -3.27
N LEU A 24 -6.35 -0.43 -2.07
CA LEU A 24 -6.96 0.07 -0.83
C LEU A 24 -6.79 1.59 -0.69
N ILE A 25 -5.67 2.18 -1.12
CA ILE A 25 -5.54 3.64 -1.23
C ILE A 25 -6.63 4.20 -2.13
N TYR A 26 -6.81 3.62 -3.31
CA TYR A 26 -7.83 4.03 -4.25
C TYR A 26 -9.22 3.98 -3.61
N LEU A 27 -9.63 2.84 -3.03
CA LEU A 27 -10.92 2.72 -2.35
C LEU A 27 -11.09 3.74 -1.22
N LYS A 28 -10.04 3.94 -0.41
CA LYS A 28 -10.06 4.85 0.74
C LYS A 28 -10.16 6.32 0.32
N LEU A 29 -9.59 6.71 -0.81
CA LEU A 29 -9.67 8.09 -1.35
C LEU A 29 -11.02 8.38 -2.03
N TYR A 30 -11.69 7.36 -2.57
CA TYR A 30 -12.99 7.50 -3.21
C TYR A 30 -14.17 7.22 -2.26
N ASP A 31 -13.89 6.87 -1.01
CA ASP A 31 -14.90 6.79 0.05
C ASP A 31 -15.51 8.19 0.30
N LYS A 32 -16.82 8.25 0.52
CA LYS A 32 -17.54 9.47 0.90
C LYS A 32 -17.06 10.03 2.25
N ASN A 33 -16.47 9.18 3.09
CA ASN A 33 -15.87 9.59 4.35
C ASN A 33 -14.41 10.03 4.20
N SER A 34 -13.82 9.93 3.01
CA SER A 34 -12.45 10.35 2.77
C SER A 34 -12.28 11.86 2.93
N TRP A 35 -11.09 12.27 3.32
CA TRP A 35 -10.71 13.68 3.37
C TRP A 35 -10.85 14.34 1.98
N LEU A 36 -10.54 13.61 0.90
CA LEU A 36 -10.64 14.10 -0.47
C LEU A 36 -12.10 14.40 -0.86
N TYR A 37 -13.03 13.52 -0.50
CA TYR A 37 -14.46 13.72 -0.75
C TYR A 37 -15.01 14.87 0.10
N LYS A 38 -14.66 14.93 1.38
CA LYS A 38 -15.09 16.00 2.30
C LYS A 38 -14.55 17.38 1.85
N GLU A 39 -13.30 17.44 1.40
CA GLU A 39 -12.72 18.64 0.80
C GLU A 39 -13.50 19.07 -0.46
N SER A 40 -13.88 18.11 -1.31
CA SER A 40 -14.69 18.41 -2.52
C SER A 40 -16.08 18.97 -2.20
N GLU A 41 -16.64 18.63 -1.04
CA GLU A 41 -17.93 19.15 -0.54
C GLU A 41 -17.79 20.40 0.33
N GLY A 42 -16.59 20.95 0.51
CA GLY A 42 -16.33 22.13 1.36
C GLY A 42 -16.54 21.87 2.87
N LYS A 43 -16.46 20.62 3.31
CA LYS A 43 -16.57 20.23 4.72
C LYS A 43 -15.20 20.28 5.41
N ASN A 44 -15.15 20.76 6.65
CA ASN A 44 -13.94 20.73 7.47
C ASN A 44 -13.55 19.29 7.83
N TRP A 45 -12.56 18.73 7.12
CA TRP A 45 -12.06 17.36 7.33
C TRP A 45 -10.85 17.27 8.26
N LEU A 46 -10.16 18.40 8.51
CA LEU A 46 -8.92 18.43 9.30
C LEU A 46 -9.09 17.92 10.75
N TYR A 47 -10.30 18.02 11.30
CA TYR A 47 -10.63 17.56 12.66
C TYR A 47 -11.34 16.22 12.68
N ASP A 48 -11.48 15.57 11.52
CA ASP A 48 -12.16 14.30 11.37
C ASP A 48 -11.14 13.16 11.35
N THR A 49 -10.95 12.53 12.51
CA THR A 49 -10.01 11.42 12.69
C THR A 49 -10.63 10.07 12.31
N ASP A 50 -11.91 10.03 11.92
CA ASP A 50 -12.58 8.78 11.56
C ASP A 50 -11.95 8.21 10.29
N GLY A 51 -11.20 7.12 10.47
CA GLY A 51 -10.49 6.44 9.38
C GLY A 51 -8.97 6.50 9.45
N MET A 52 -8.36 7.13 10.46
CA MET A 52 -6.89 7.11 10.64
C MET A 52 -6.33 5.68 10.82
N HIS A 53 -7.03 4.82 11.57
CA HIS A 53 -6.56 3.45 11.86
C HIS A 53 -6.36 2.59 10.61
N THR A 54 -7.23 2.72 9.61
CA THR A 54 -7.12 1.93 8.36
C THR A 54 -6.01 2.45 7.44
N TRP A 55 -5.52 3.67 7.60
CA TRP A 55 -4.36 4.16 6.84
C TRP A 55 -3.06 3.47 7.24
N GLY A 56 -2.90 3.14 8.53
CA GLY A 56 -1.72 2.40 9.00
C GLY A 56 -1.55 1.05 8.30
N LEU A 57 -2.66 0.30 8.14
CA LEU A 57 -2.65 -0.97 7.41
C LEU A 57 -2.30 -0.79 5.93
N ILE A 58 -2.87 0.24 5.29
CA ILE A 58 -2.60 0.55 3.89
C ILE A 58 -1.12 0.90 3.67
N PHE A 59 -0.54 1.73 4.53
CA PHE A 59 0.88 2.08 4.46
C PHE A 59 1.79 0.88 4.73
N LEU A 60 1.40 -0.02 5.65
CA LEU A 60 2.15 -1.25 5.90
C LEU A 60 2.13 -2.16 4.66
N LEU A 61 0.98 -2.34 4.01
CA LEU A 61 0.86 -3.14 2.79
C LEU A 61 1.72 -2.58 1.65
N VAL A 62 1.58 -1.28 1.35
CA VAL A 62 2.38 -0.61 0.31
C VAL A 62 3.87 -0.66 0.66
N GLY A 63 4.24 -0.33 1.90
CA GLY A 63 5.62 -0.33 2.36
C GLY A 63 6.26 -1.72 2.27
N SER A 64 5.56 -2.77 2.70
CA SER A 64 6.04 -4.15 2.61
C SER A 64 6.27 -4.58 1.16
N GLY A 65 5.38 -4.20 0.25
CA GLY A 65 5.53 -4.45 -1.18
C GLY A 65 6.73 -3.73 -1.80
N ILE A 66 6.94 -2.45 -1.45
CA ILE A 66 8.10 -1.67 -1.91
C ILE A 66 9.41 -2.29 -1.41
N VAL A 67 9.49 -2.63 -0.11
CA VAL A 67 10.70 -3.21 0.49
C VAL A 67 11.04 -4.54 -0.20
N GLY A 68 10.06 -5.41 -0.41
CA GLY A 68 10.30 -6.67 -1.09
C GLY A 68 10.70 -6.50 -2.56
N PHE A 69 10.17 -5.49 -3.25
CA PHE A 69 10.60 -5.13 -4.59
C PHE A 69 12.07 -4.69 -4.62
N ILE A 70 12.48 -3.80 -3.71
CA ILE A 70 13.88 -3.33 -3.60
C ILE A 70 14.83 -4.49 -3.29
N ASN A 71 14.46 -5.37 -2.34
CA ASN A 71 15.29 -6.50 -1.95
C ASN A 71 15.50 -7.49 -3.11
N PHE A 72 14.46 -7.73 -3.92
CA PHE A 72 14.60 -8.58 -5.11
C PHE A 72 15.56 -8.00 -6.14
N PHE A 73 15.45 -6.69 -6.45
CA PHE A 73 16.41 -6.04 -7.34
C PHE A 73 17.83 -6.12 -6.79
N ARG A 74 18.00 -5.88 -5.50
CA ARG A 74 19.31 -6.02 -4.87
C ARG A 74 19.90 -7.41 -5.04
N TYR A 75 19.11 -8.47 -4.86
CA TYR A 75 19.56 -9.85 -5.02
C TYR A 75 20.00 -10.21 -6.46
N PHE A 76 19.41 -9.58 -7.49
CA PHE A 76 19.72 -9.87 -8.90
C PHE A 76 20.79 -8.98 -9.51
N PHE A 77 21.02 -7.78 -8.95
CA PHE A 77 21.91 -6.77 -9.51
C PHE A 77 23.17 -6.48 -8.67
N ASP A 78 23.25 -7.00 -7.43
CA ASP A 78 24.51 -7.11 -6.65
C ASP A 78 25.15 -8.50 -6.85
#